data_AF-A0A1Y1BS38-F1
#
_entry.id   AF-A0A1Y1BS38-F1
#
_cell.length_a   1.000
_cell.length_b   1.000
_cell.length_c   1.000
_cell.angle_alpha   90.00
_cell.angle_beta   90.00
_cell.angle_gamma   90.00
#
_symmetry.space_group_name_H-M   'P 1'
#
loop_
_entity.id
_entity.type
_entity.pdbx_description
1 polymer ?
#
loop_
_entity_poly.entity_id
_entity_poly.type
_entity_poly.pdbx_seq_one_letter_code
_entity_poly.pdbx_strand_id
1 'polypeptide(L)'
;MDSFIKALAIAAMVAVPATSFAQPENPAKTRAEVRNELIQIEKAGYKPSMARRTQFPENLQAAQARVAALNGQNAGHQPAQ
;
A
#
# COMPACT_ATOMS: atom_id res chain seq x y z
N MET A 1 13.44 10.74 40.94
CA MET A 1 13.42 10.82 39.46
C MET A 1 14.01 9.58 38.78
N ASP A 2 14.99 8.90 39.38
CA ASP A 2 15.77 7.83 38.71
C ASP A 2 14.97 6.61 38.27
N SER A 3 13.97 6.18 39.05
CA SER A 3 13.16 5.00 38.72
C SER A 3 12.29 5.23 37.48
N PHE A 4 11.80 6.46 37.29
CA PHE A 4 10.98 6.82 36.13
C PHE A 4 11.79 6.83 34.83
N ILE A 5 13.01 7.37 34.88
CA ILE A 5 13.92 7.41 33.72
C ILE A 5 14.32 5.98 33.30
N LYS A 6 14.57 5.10 34.28
CA LYS A 6 14.88 3.68 34.01
C LYS A 6 13.69 2.93 33.42
N ALA A 7 12.48 3.15 33.95
CA ALA A 7 11.26 2.55 33.42
C ALA A 7 10.97 3.01 31.98
N LEU A 8 11.17 4.30 31.69
CA LEU A 8 11.01 4.86 30.35
C LEU A 8 12.05 4.30 29.36
N ALA A 9 13.30 4.13 29.79
CA ALA A 9 14.36 3.53 28.98
C ALA A 9 14.07 2.06 28.64
N ILE A 10 13.56 1.27 29.59
CA ILE A 10 13.16 -0.13 29.36
C ILE A 10 11.95 -0.19 28.42
N ALA A 11 10.94 0.66 28.61
CA ALA A 11 9.76 0.72 27.74
C ALA A 11 10.12 1.08 26.29
N ALA A 12 11.07 1.99 26.08
CA ALA A 12 11.55 2.38 24.76
C ALA A 12 12.25 1.21 24.01
N MET A 13 12.91 0.28 24.71
CA MET A 13 13.58 -0.87 24.09
C MET A 13 12.59 -1.92 23.55
N VAL A 14 11.40 -2.04 24.13
CA VAL A 14 10.38 -3.02 23.71
C VAL A 14 9.54 -2.52 22.52
N ALA A 15 9.55 -1.21 22.24
CA ALA A 15 8.79 -0.61 21.14
C ALA A 15 9.39 -0.85 19.73
N VAL A 16 10.55 -1.54 19.63
CA VAL A 16 11.35 -1.59 18.39
C VAL A 16 10.75 -2.47 17.28
N PRO A 17 10.21 -3.69 17.49
CA PRO A 17 9.78 -4.53 16.39
C PRO A 17 8.25 -4.60 16.25
N ALA A 18 7.54 -3.46 16.21
CA ALA A 18 6.09 -3.46 15.98
C ALA A 18 5.68 -3.29 14.51
N THR A 19 6.62 -3.01 13.60
CA THR A 19 6.33 -2.79 12.16
C THR A 19 6.91 -3.88 11.25
N SER A 20 7.59 -4.88 11.80
CA SER A 20 8.15 -6.01 11.04
C SER A 20 7.13 -7.13 10.82
N PHE A 21 5.85 -6.80 10.67
CA PHE A 21 4.83 -7.78 10.34
C PHE A 21 4.83 -8.05 8.83
N ALA A 22 5.32 -9.23 8.47
CA ALA A 22 5.05 -9.87 7.19
C ALA A 22 3.69 -10.62 7.19
N GLN A 23 2.95 -10.54 8.30
CA GLN A 23 1.62 -11.12 8.43
C GLN A 23 0.64 -10.16 7.76
N PRO A 24 0.03 -10.56 6.64
CA PRO A 24 -0.87 -9.66 5.94
C PRO A 24 -2.12 -9.51 6.81
N GLU A 25 -2.44 -8.28 7.20
CA GLU A 25 -3.70 -7.97 7.91
C GLU A 25 -4.93 -8.25 7.04
N ASN A 26 -4.71 -8.42 5.74
CA ASN A 26 -5.69 -8.78 4.74
C ASN A 26 -5.41 -10.19 4.21
N PRO A 27 -6.42 -10.93 3.71
CA PRO A 27 -6.17 -12.17 3.01
C PRO A 27 -5.12 -11.98 1.91
N ALA A 28 -4.20 -12.94 1.78
CA ALA A 28 -3.20 -12.90 0.73
C ALA A 28 -3.90 -12.81 -0.64
N LYS A 29 -3.50 -11.83 -1.46
CA LYS A 29 -4.08 -11.67 -2.79
C LYS A 29 -3.83 -12.92 -3.63
N THR A 30 -4.87 -13.37 -4.32
CA THR A 30 -4.77 -14.44 -5.31
C THR A 30 -3.95 -13.95 -6.51
N ARG A 31 -3.34 -14.90 -7.24
CA ARG A 31 -2.62 -14.56 -8.49
C ARG A 31 -3.51 -13.89 -9.52
N ALA A 32 -4.81 -14.21 -9.52
CA ALA A 32 -5.78 -13.60 -10.42
C ALA A 32 -6.00 -12.12 -10.07
N GLU A 33 -6.19 -11.80 -8.78
CA GLU A 33 -6.35 -10.43 -8.31
C GLU A 33 -5.11 -9.58 -8.59
N VAL A 34 -3.91 -10.08 -8.29
CA VAL A 34 -2.66 -9.37 -8.58
C VAL A 34 -2.52 -9.05 -10.07
N ARG A 35 -2.84 -10.01 -10.96
CA ARG A 35 -2.81 -9.78 -12.40
C ARG A 35 -3.82 -8.73 -12.83
N ASN A 36 -5.03 -8.78 -12.29
CA ASN A 36 -6.06 -7.80 -12.61
C ASN A 36 -5.66 -6.38 -12.16
N GLU A 37 -5.03 -6.25 -11.00
CA GLU A 37 -4.49 -4.97 -10.51
C GLU A 37 -3.38 -4.43 -11.40
N LEU A 38 -2.45 -5.29 -11.82
CA LEU A 38 -1.38 -4.90 -12.75
C LEU A 38 -1.96 -4.39 -14.08
N ILE A 39 -2.96 -5.08 -14.63
CA ILE A 39 -3.64 -4.66 -15.86
C ILE A 39 -4.33 -3.30 -15.67
N GLN A 40 -4.99 -3.06 -14.53
CA GLN A 40 -5.63 -1.77 -14.24
C GLN A 40 -4.61 -0.64 -14.13
N ILE A 41 -3.49 -0.88 -13.44
CA ILE A 41 -2.40 0.09 -13.30
C ILE A 41 -1.76 0.41 -14.66
N GLU A 42 -1.58 -0.61 -15.52
CA GLU A 42 -1.09 -0.42 -16.88
C GLU A 42 -2.08 0.37 -17.75
N LYS A 43 -3.38 0.06 -17.68
CA LYS A 43 -4.45 0.83 -18.34
C LYS A 43 -4.51 2.28 -17.84
N ALA A 44 -4.17 2.52 -16.58
CA ALA A 44 -4.06 3.86 -16.01
C ALA A 44 -2.79 4.62 -16.47
N GLY A 45 -1.96 4.02 -17.33
CA GLY A 45 -0.81 4.64 -17.98
C GLY A 45 0.55 4.30 -17.36
N TYR A 46 0.61 3.38 -16.41
CA TYR A 46 1.89 2.91 -15.87
C TYR A 46 2.57 1.94 -16.84
N LYS A 47 3.82 2.20 -17.21
CA LYS A 47 4.61 1.31 -18.08
C LYS A 47 5.84 0.81 -17.32
N PRO A 48 5.82 -0.38 -16.71
CA PRO A 48 6.92 -0.86 -15.87
C PRO A 48 8.24 -0.96 -16.64
N SER A 49 8.21 -1.39 -17.91
CA SER A 49 9.41 -1.47 -18.77
C SER A 49 10.04 -0.11 -19.09
N MET A 50 9.27 0.98 -18.96
CA MET A 50 9.71 2.35 -19.21
C MET A 50 9.88 3.15 -17.90
N ALA A 51 9.47 2.57 -16.77
CA ALA A 51 9.52 3.23 -15.48
C ALA A 51 10.98 3.34 -15.04
N ARG A 52 11.50 4.56 -15.05
CA ARG A 52 12.86 4.82 -14.61
C ARG A 52 12.96 4.56 -13.10
N ARG A 53 13.98 3.80 -12.67
CA ARG A 53 14.19 3.45 -11.25
C ARG A 53 14.27 4.68 -10.33
N THR A 54 14.68 5.84 -10.86
CA THR A 54 14.74 7.12 -10.13
C THR A 54 13.38 7.72 -9.81
N GLN A 55 12.32 7.34 -10.54
CA GLN A 55 10.95 7.81 -10.33
C GLN A 55 10.09 6.77 -9.60
N PHE A 56 10.75 5.71 -9.09
CA PHE A 56 10.13 4.77 -8.18
C PHE A 56 10.30 5.31 -6.74
N PRO A 57 9.25 5.34 -5.92
CA PRO A 57 7.91 4.76 -6.15
C PRO A 57 6.86 5.72 -6.75
N GLU A 58 7.19 6.99 -6.99
CA GLU A 58 6.25 8.08 -7.30
C GLU A 58 5.33 7.76 -8.50
N ASN A 59 5.89 7.28 -9.61
CA ASN A 59 5.10 6.95 -10.80
C ASN A 59 4.10 5.81 -10.56
N LEU A 60 4.46 4.85 -9.71
CA LEU A 60 3.58 3.74 -9.36
C LEU A 60 2.42 4.24 -8.49
N GLN A 61 2.69 5.10 -7.51
CA GLN A 61 1.66 5.70 -6.66
C GLN A 61 0.70 6.59 -7.46
N ALA A 62 1.21 7.39 -8.39
CA ALA A 62 0.38 8.23 -9.26
C ALA A 62 -0.56 7.39 -10.16
N ALA A 63 -0.13 6.21 -10.60
CA ALA A 63 -0.98 5.29 -11.34
C ALA A 63 -2.01 4.60 -10.44
N GLN A 64 -1.63 4.21 -9.22
CA GLN A 64 -2.56 3.66 -8.24
C GLN A 64 -3.65 4.68 -7.85
N ALA A 65 -3.31 5.95 -7.68
CA ALA A 65 -4.28 7.01 -7.41
C ALA A 65 -5.31 7.16 -8.55
N ARG A 66 -4.85 7.05 -9.81
CA ARG A 66 -5.74 7.03 -10.99
C ARG A 66 -6.69 5.83 -10.96
N VAL A 67 -6.18 4.63 -10.65
CA VAL A 67 -7.01 3.42 -10.51
C VAL A 67 -8.03 3.57 -9.38
N ALA A 68 -7.63 4.10 -8.22
CA ALA A 68 -8.53 4.36 -7.11
C ALA A 68 -9.65 5.33 -7.49
N ALA A 69 -9.33 6.40 -8.22
CA ALA A 69 -10.32 7.34 -8.73
C ALA A 69 -11.30 6.67 -9.72
N LEU A 70 -10.82 5.79 -10.60
CA LEU A 70 -11.67 5.02 -11.53
C LEU A 70 -12.59 4.05 -10.77
N ASN A 71 -12.07 3.35 -9.77
CA ASN A 71 -12.85 2.42 -8.96
C ASN A 71 -13.90 3.13 -8.11
N GLY A 72 -13.59 4.30 -7.55
CA GLY A 72 -14.56 5.15 -6.84
C GLY A 72 -15.67 5.67 -7.77
N GLN A 73 -15.33 6.04 -9.00
CA GLN A 73 -16.33 6.43 -10.01
C GLN A 73 -17.24 5.27 -10.40
N ASN A 74 -16.69 4.06 -10.58
CA ASN A 74 -17.46 2.86 -10.89
C ASN A 74 -18.37 2.44 -9.71
N ALA A 75 -17.93 2.65 -8.47
CA ALA A 75 -18.75 2.41 -7.28
C ALA A 75 -19.93 3.38 -7.17
N GLY A 76 -19.74 4.65 -7.57
CA GLY A 76 -20.81 5.66 -7.62
C GLY A 76 -21.78 5.51 -8.80
N HIS A 77 -21.42 4.75 -9.84
CA HIS A 77 -22.27 4.47 -11.01
C HIS A 77 -22.98 3.11 -10.94
N GLN A 78 -23.06 2.45 -9.79
CA GLN A 78 -23.97 1.33 -9.61
C GLN A 78 -25.40 1.89 -9.49
N PRO A 79 -26.26 1.82 -10.52
CA PRO A 79 -27.68 2.07 -10.30
C PRO A 79 -28.17 1.04 -9.28
N ALA A 80 -28.95 1.50 -8.30
CA ALA A 80 -29.66 0.60 -7.40
C ALA A 80 -30.45 -0.41 -8.25
N GLN A 81 -30.09 -1.69 -8.15
CA GLN A 81 -30.87 -2.79 -8.70
C GLN A 81 -32.05 -3.09 -7.78
#